data_AF-A0A8E0UUZ5-F1
#
_entry.id   AF-A0A8E0UUZ5-F1
#
_cell.length_a   1.000
_cell.length_b   1.000
_cell.length_c   1.000
_cell.angle_alpha   90.00
_cell.angle_beta   90.00
_cell.angle_gamma   90.00
#
_symmetry.space_group_name_H-M   'P 1'
#
loop_
_entity.id
_entity.type
_entity.pdbx_description
1 polymer ?
#
loop_
_entity_poly.entity_id
_entity_poly.type
_entity_poly.pdbx_seq_one_letter_code
_entity_poly.pdbx_strand_id
1 'polypeptide(L)'
;MQLISLLYGDGFHIFKPDVPADHDGYDLGILMKHHRCFGPFPESYEEIADQQRLAVLVWVMQNSPPETLRPFHLTTTKEICQEDKHFVLRAMKLDPRDRPSAWQLLEDGWLQS
;
A
#
# COMPACT_ATOMS: atom_id res chain seq x y z
N MET A 1 8.13 0.03 10.49
CA MET A 1 8.31 1.34 9.83
C MET A 1 7.81 1.22 8.40
N GLN A 2 6.79 1.99 8.01
CA GLN A 2 6.30 2.03 6.63
C GLN A 2 6.87 3.29 5.97
N LEU A 3 7.45 3.20 4.77
CA LEU A 3 8.06 4.33 4.07
C LEU A 3 7.15 5.57 4.03
N ILE A 4 5.85 5.35 3.84
CA ILE A 4 4.85 6.42 3.77
C ILE A 4 4.73 7.21 5.08
N SER A 5 4.91 6.60 6.26
CA SER A 5 4.85 7.34 7.53
C SER A 5 6.01 8.31 7.72
N LEU A 6 7.13 8.10 7.01
CA LEU A 6 8.25 9.05 7.00
C LEU A 6 7.94 10.29 6.16
N LEU A 7 7.10 10.15 5.12
CA LEU A 7 6.76 11.23 4.20
C LEU A 7 5.68 12.17 4.77
N TYR A 8 4.67 11.60 5.46
CA TYR A 8 3.57 12.41 6.01
C TYR A 8 3.87 13.02 7.38
N GLY A 9 4.89 12.54 8.11
CA GLY A 9 5.23 13.04 9.45
C GLY A 9 4.16 12.77 10.51
N ASP A 10 4.34 13.37 11.71
CA ASP A 10 3.38 13.39 12.84
C ASP A 10 2.77 12.03 13.25
N GLY A 11 3.47 10.92 12.98
CA GLY A 11 2.95 9.57 13.28
C GLY A 11 1.74 9.20 12.42
N PHE A 12 1.54 9.84 11.28
CA PHE A 12 0.51 9.46 10.33
C PHE A 12 0.84 8.12 9.66
N HIS A 13 -0.15 7.23 9.67
CA HIS A 13 -0.05 5.89 9.10
C HIS A 13 -1.23 5.65 8.16
N ILE A 14 -0.98 5.74 6.84
CA ILE A 14 -2.02 5.62 5.82
C ILE A 14 -2.83 4.31 5.90
N PHE A 15 -2.22 3.23 6.41
CA PHE A 15 -2.87 1.94 6.57
C PHE A 15 -3.36 1.63 7.98
N LYS A 16 -3.19 2.54 8.95
CA LYS A 16 -3.65 2.32 10.32
C LYS A 16 -5.18 2.17 10.33
N PRO A 17 -5.71 1.02 10.77
CA PRO A 17 -7.15 0.81 10.92
C PRO A 17 -7.75 1.65 12.04
N ASP A 18 -9.08 1.70 12.07
CA ASP A 18 -9.83 2.45 13.09
C ASP A 18 -10.11 1.60 14.35
N VAL A 19 -9.45 0.44 14.46
CA VAL A 19 -9.52 -0.49 15.60
C VAL A 19 -8.15 -0.62 16.29
N PRO A 20 -8.10 -1.00 17.57
CA PRO A 20 -6.86 -1.27 18.31
C PRO A 20 -6.01 -2.41 17.71
N ALA A 21 -4.71 -2.41 17.99
CA ALA A 21 -3.76 -3.39 17.44
C ALA A 21 -3.97 -4.83 17.94
N ASP A 22 -4.61 -5.01 19.09
CA ASP A 22 -4.99 -6.29 19.68
C ASP A 22 -6.36 -6.80 19.21
N HIS A 23 -7.05 -6.06 18.34
CA HIS A 23 -8.34 -6.44 17.80
C HIS A 23 -8.20 -7.39 16.60
N ASP A 24 -8.97 -8.47 16.56
CA ASP A 24 -8.90 -9.51 15.49
C ASP A 24 -9.03 -8.95 14.06
N GLY A 25 -9.80 -7.87 13.91
CA GLY A 25 -10.00 -7.18 12.63
C GLY A 25 -8.88 -6.22 12.20
N TYR A 26 -7.82 -6.06 13.00
CA TYR A 26 -6.75 -5.08 12.73
C TYR A 26 -6.02 -5.38 11.41
N ASP A 27 -5.54 -6.61 11.23
CA ASP A 27 -4.81 -7.02 10.04
C ASP A 27 -5.66 -6.95 8.76
N LEU A 28 -6.94 -7.35 8.87
CA LEU A 28 -7.89 -7.22 7.76
C LEU A 28 -8.13 -5.75 7.41
N GLY A 29 -8.23 -4.87 8.41
CA GLY A 29 -8.33 -3.43 8.21
C GLY A 29 -7.13 -2.85 7.47
N ILE A 30 -5.91 -3.33 7.78
CA ILE A 30 -4.70 -2.95 7.05
C ILE A 30 -4.81 -3.39 5.58
N LEU A 31 -5.20 -4.63 5.31
CA LEU A 31 -5.36 -5.15 3.94
C LEU A 31 -6.39 -4.34 3.14
N MET A 32 -7.52 -3.98 3.75
CA MET A 32 -8.54 -3.15 3.11
C MET A 32 -8.00 -1.75 2.79
N LYS A 33 -7.31 -1.08 3.72
CA LYS A 33 -6.69 0.23 3.44
C LYS A 33 -5.60 0.12 2.38
N HIS A 34 -4.81 -0.96 2.38
CA HIS A 34 -3.80 -1.19 1.36
C HIS A 34 -4.43 -1.35 -0.03
N HIS A 35 -5.50 -2.13 -0.15
CA HIS A 35 -6.27 -2.27 -1.39
C HIS A 35 -6.88 -0.94 -1.85
N ARG A 36 -7.49 -0.17 -0.95
CA ARG A 36 -8.09 1.13 -1.30
C ARG A 36 -7.07 2.12 -1.88
N CYS A 37 -5.81 2.05 -1.47
CA CYS A 37 -4.76 2.96 -1.93
C CYS A 37 -3.96 2.44 -3.13
N PHE A 38 -3.62 1.15 -3.16
CA PHE A 38 -2.69 0.58 -4.14
C PHE A 38 -3.30 -0.55 -4.98
N GLY A 39 -4.54 -0.95 -4.67
CA GLY A 39 -5.28 -2.01 -5.33
C GLY A 39 -5.62 -1.75 -6.80
N PRO A 40 -6.17 -2.79 -7.46
CA PRO A 40 -6.53 -4.11 -6.93
C PRO A 40 -5.32 -5.04 -6.69
N PHE A 41 -5.52 -6.13 -5.91
CA PHE A 41 -4.50 -7.18 -5.79
C PHE A 41 -4.38 -7.93 -7.12
N PRO A 42 -3.17 -8.16 -7.64
CA PRO A 42 -2.97 -8.79 -8.94
C PRO A 42 -3.19 -10.30 -8.91
N GLU A 43 -3.55 -10.89 -10.05
CA GLU A 43 -3.75 -12.34 -10.24
C GLU A 43 -2.49 -13.15 -9.93
N SER A 44 -1.31 -12.55 -10.07
CA SER A 44 -0.02 -13.16 -9.76
C SER A 44 0.08 -13.71 -8.32
N TYR A 45 -0.78 -13.26 -7.41
CA TYR A 45 -0.89 -13.84 -6.06
C TYR A 45 -1.29 -15.33 -6.06
N GLU A 46 -1.92 -15.84 -7.11
CA GLU A 46 -2.23 -17.28 -7.26
C GLU A 46 -0.96 -18.16 -7.21
N GLU A 47 0.20 -17.61 -7.56
CA GLU A 47 1.47 -18.32 -7.54
C GLU A 47 2.12 -18.38 -6.15
N ILE A 48 1.71 -17.53 -5.22
CA ILE A 48 2.41 -17.32 -3.92
C ILE A 48 1.49 -17.40 -2.70
N ALA A 49 0.19 -17.58 -2.88
CA ALA A 49 -0.80 -17.66 -1.81
C ALA A 49 -1.66 -18.94 -1.94
N ASP A 50 -2.01 -19.52 -0.80
CA ASP A 50 -2.98 -20.63 -0.75
C ASP A 50 -4.42 -20.15 -1.00
N GLN A 51 -5.33 -21.10 -1.19
CA GLN A 51 -6.73 -20.82 -1.47
C GLN A 51 -7.42 -19.98 -0.38
N GLN A 52 -7.07 -20.17 0.89
CA GLN A 52 -7.67 -19.40 1.99
C GLN A 52 -7.23 -17.94 1.91
N ARG A 53 -5.94 -17.68 1.69
CA ARG A 53 -5.40 -16.33 1.55
C ARG A 53 -5.94 -15.64 0.29
N LEU A 54 -6.05 -16.36 -0.82
CA LEU A 54 -6.68 -15.85 -2.05
C LEU A 54 -8.13 -15.47 -1.81
N ALA A 55 -8.90 -16.29 -1.09
CA ALA A 55 -10.28 -15.97 -0.73
C ALA A 55 -10.39 -14.68 0.10
N VAL A 56 -9.45 -14.44 1.02
CA VAL A 56 -9.39 -13.17 1.77
C VAL A 56 -9.12 -11.98 0.86
N LEU A 57 -8.18 -12.09 -0.10
CA LEU A 57 -7.90 -11.01 -1.04
C LEU A 57 -9.11 -10.70 -1.93
N VAL A 58 -9.78 -11.73 -2.45
CA VAL A 58 -11.02 -11.58 -3.23
C VAL A 58 -12.10 -10.91 -2.38
N TRP A 59 -12.28 -11.34 -1.14
CA TRP A 59 -13.25 -10.73 -0.22
C TRP A 59 -12.93 -9.25 0.04
N VAL A 60 -11.66 -8.89 0.24
CA VAL A 60 -11.23 -7.49 0.43
C VAL A 60 -11.56 -6.63 -0.78
N MET A 61 -11.32 -7.14 -2.00
CA MET A 61 -11.64 -6.42 -3.24
C MET A 61 -13.15 -6.24 -3.42
N GLN A 62 -13.95 -7.26 -3.09
CA GLN A 62 -15.41 -7.19 -3.16
C GLN A 62 -16.03 -6.26 -2.11
N ASN A 63 -15.42 -6.16 -0.93
CA ASN A 63 -15.89 -5.33 0.19
C ASN A 63 -15.24 -3.93 0.24
N SER A 64 -14.63 -3.50 -0.86
CA SER A 64 -14.09 -2.16 -1.04
C SER A 64 -14.81 -1.45 -2.17
N PRO A 65 -16.03 -0.94 -1.94
CA PRO A 65 -16.81 -0.33 -3.00
C PRO A 65 -16.10 0.93 -3.55
N PRO A 66 -16.31 1.30 -4.83
CA PRO A 66 -15.53 2.32 -5.53
C PRO A 66 -15.39 3.66 -4.79
N GLU A 67 -16.44 4.09 -4.09
CA GLU A 67 -16.48 5.31 -3.28
C GLU A 67 -15.51 5.32 -2.09
N THR A 68 -15.12 4.13 -1.61
CA THR A 68 -14.13 3.97 -0.52
C THR A 68 -12.69 3.94 -1.03
N LEU A 69 -12.50 3.79 -2.35
CA LEU A 69 -11.16 3.80 -2.94
C LEU A 69 -10.55 5.20 -2.77
N ARG A 70 -9.25 5.20 -2.49
CA ARG A 70 -8.41 6.39 -2.34
C ARG A 70 -7.09 6.13 -3.08
N PRO A 71 -7.10 6.00 -4.42
CA PRO A 71 -5.94 5.55 -5.16
C PRO A 71 -4.77 6.52 -4.99
N PHE A 72 -3.62 6.03 -4.51
CA PHE A 72 -2.48 6.87 -4.16
C PHE A 72 -1.89 7.60 -5.38
N HIS A 73 -2.04 7.02 -6.57
CA HIS A 73 -1.62 7.68 -7.81
C HIS A 73 -2.48 8.91 -8.16
N LEU A 74 -3.62 9.13 -7.50
CA LEU A 74 -4.47 10.32 -7.65
C LEU A 74 -4.22 11.38 -6.57
N THR A 75 -3.37 11.10 -5.57
CA THR A 75 -2.98 12.07 -4.54
C THR A 75 -2.38 13.33 -5.17
N THR A 76 -2.75 14.49 -4.64
CA THR A 76 -2.43 15.80 -5.24
C THR A 76 -1.10 16.36 -4.72
N THR A 77 -0.55 17.35 -5.42
CA THR A 77 0.68 18.06 -4.98
C THR A 77 0.53 18.82 -3.67
N LYS A 78 -0.70 19.03 -3.19
CA LYS A 78 -0.96 19.62 -1.87
C LYS A 78 -0.65 18.64 -0.73
N GLU A 79 -0.68 17.34 -1.01
CA GLU A 79 -0.51 16.28 -0.01
C GLU A 79 0.89 15.67 -0.07
N ILE A 80 1.51 15.62 -1.25
CA ILE A 80 2.83 15.02 -1.50
C ILE A 80 3.44 15.63 -2.75
N CYS A 81 4.74 15.96 -2.76
CA CYS A 81 5.39 16.44 -3.98
C CYS A 81 5.48 15.32 -5.03
N GLN A 82 5.81 15.68 -6.28
CA GLN A 82 5.81 14.69 -7.36
C GLN A 82 6.93 13.66 -7.21
N GLU A 83 8.07 14.09 -6.69
CA GLU A 83 9.26 13.28 -6.46
C GLU A 83 8.98 12.20 -5.41
N ASP A 84 8.45 12.58 -4.25
CA ASP A 84 8.03 11.67 -3.18
C ASP A 84 6.96 10.68 -3.68
N LYS A 85 5.95 11.19 -4.41
CA LYS A 85 4.87 10.36 -4.95
C LYS A 85 5.39 9.31 -5.91
N HIS A 86 6.28 9.70 -6.81
CA HIS A 86 6.92 8.80 -7.76
C HIS A 86 7.71 7.71 -7.04
N PHE A 87 8.52 8.10 -6.04
CA PHE A 87 9.29 7.17 -5.23
C PHE A 87 8.39 6.15 -4.51
N VAL A 88 7.30 6.61 -3.88
CA VAL A 88 6.33 5.72 -3.20
C VAL A 88 5.68 4.74 -4.18
N LEU A 89 5.20 5.20 -5.34
CA LEU A 89 4.56 4.33 -6.34
C LEU A 89 5.52 3.31 -6.94
N ARG A 90 6.83 3.61 -6.92
CA ARG A 90 7.90 2.67 -7.30
C ARG A 90 8.16 1.64 -6.21
N ALA A 91 8.28 2.07 -4.95
CA ALA A 91 8.57 1.19 -3.81
C ALA A 91 7.38 0.31 -3.39
N MET A 92 6.15 0.83 -3.49
CA MET A 92 4.93 0.20 -2.96
C MET A 92 4.18 -0.62 -4.02
N LYS A 93 4.87 -1.50 -4.75
CA LYS A 93 4.20 -2.48 -5.62
C LYS A 93 3.44 -3.51 -4.78
N LEU A 94 2.23 -3.84 -5.21
CA LEU A 94 1.39 -4.80 -4.48
C LEU A 94 1.96 -6.20 -4.53
N ASP A 95 2.39 -6.68 -5.69
CA ASP A 95 3.18 -7.90 -5.76
C ASP A 95 4.59 -7.61 -5.23
N PRO A 96 5.06 -8.31 -4.18
CA PRO A 96 6.41 -8.11 -3.67
C PRO A 96 7.51 -8.42 -4.70
N ARG A 97 7.24 -9.24 -5.72
CA ARG A 97 8.21 -9.59 -6.78
C ARG A 97 8.44 -8.47 -7.78
N ASP A 98 7.49 -7.54 -7.90
CA ASP A 98 7.62 -6.35 -8.74
C ASP A 98 8.35 -5.21 -8.02
N ARG A 99 8.60 -5.34 -6.71
CA ARG A 99 9.27 -4.29 -5.96
C ARG A 99 10.74 -4.22 -6.35
N PRO A 100 11.29 -3.02 -6.57
CA PRO A 100 12.72 -2.86 -6.72
C PRO A 100 13.44 -3.35 -5.46
N SER A 101 14.64 -3.88 -5.66
CA SER A 101 15.55 -4.18 -4.56
C SER A 101 15.95 -2.91 -3.80
N ALA A 102 16.45 -3.08 -2.58
CA ALA A 102 16.99 -1.96 -1.80
C ALA A 102 18.08 -1.19 -2.57
N TRP A 103 18.95 -1.89 -3.32
CA TRP A 103 19.97 -1.23 -4.13
C TRP A 103 19.38 -0.38 -5.25
N GLN A 104 18.39 -0.89 -5.98
CA GLN A 104 17.72 -0.12 -7.03
C GLN A 104 16.95 1.10 -6.50
N LEU A 105 16.49 1.05 -5.24
CA LEU A 105 15.90 2.21 -4.58
C LEU A 105 16.96 3.24 -4.17
N LEU A 106 18.14 2.80 -3.70
CA LEU A 106 19.27 3.68 -3.35
C LEU A 106 19.86 4.41 -4.57
N GLU A 107 19.72 3.84 -5.77
CA GLU A 107 20.06 4.48 -7.03
C GLU A 107 19.00 5.48 -7.52
N ASP A 108 17.84 5.56 -6.86
CA ASP A 108 16.80 6.54 -7.20
C ASP A 108 17.28 7.95 -6.83
N GLY A 109 17.09 8.90 -7.75
CA GLY A 109 17.48 10.29 -7.55
C GLY A 109 16.87 10.91 -6.30
N TRP A 110 15.72 10.41 -5.84
CA TRP A 110 15.10 10.82 -4.59
C TRP A 110 16.01 10.63 -3.37
N LEU A 111 16.75 9.52 -3.28
CA LEU A 111 17.69 9.25 -2.18
C LEU A 111 19.06 9.93 -2.36
N GLN A 112 19.29 10.54 -3.52
CA GLN A 112 20.53 11.27 -3.86
C GLN A 112 20.34 12.80 -3.76
N SER A 113 19.13 13.25 -3.40
CA SER A 113 18.71 14.65 -3.30
C SER A 113 19.10 15.32 -1.99
#